data_AF-A0A8T4WC68-F1
#
_entry.id   AF-A0A8T4WC68-F1
#
_cell.length_a   1.000
_cell.length_b   1.000
_cell.length_c   1.000
_cell.angle_alpha   90.00
_cell.angle_beta   90.00
_cell.angle_gamma   90.00
#
_symmetry.space_group_name_H-M   'P 1'
#
loop_
_entity.id
_entity.type
_entity.pdbx_description
1 polymer ?
#
loop_
_entity_poly.entity_id
_entity_poly.type
_entity_poly.pdbx_seq_one_letter_code
_entity_poly.pdbx_strand_id
1 'polypeptide(L)'
;MTRCESCGKEMDPPGPAKTLEENFKKEERSRLCICSECFNKRFKVVTKKRSGYGGTIYELEEKSPPRFGLGSKKFTCLKCAWVAWTEEGLQTHMEHRH
;
A
#
# COMPACT_ATOMS: atom_id res chain seq x y z
N MET A 1 -3.21 -1.71 -18.57
CA MET A 1 -2.99 -0.61 -17.60
C MET A 1 -3.38 -1.12 -16.23
N THR A 2 -2.46 -1.13 -15.27
CA THR A 2 -2.76 -1.62 -13.90
C THR A 2 -3.30 -0.46 -13.07
N ARG A 3 -4.55 -0.58 -12.60
CA ARG A 3 -5.19 0.40 -11.71
C ARG A 3 -4.94 0.05 -10.24
N CYS A 4 -4.89 1.08 -9.40
CA CYS A 4 -4.70 0.98 -7.97
C CYS A 4 -5.92 0.38 -7.27
N GLU A 5 -5.74 -0.72 -6.53
CA GLU A 5 -6.81 -1.38 -5.76
C GLU A 5 -7.31 -0.57 -4.55
N SER A 6 -6.66 0.57 -4.24
CA SER A 6 -7.11 1.47 -3.16
C SER A 6 -7.86 2.71 -3.64
N CYS A 7 -7.46 3.31 -4.78
CA CYS A 7 -8.04 4.57 -5.25
C CYS A 7 -8.55 4.55 -6.70
N GLY A 8 -8.36 3.47 -7.45
CA GLY A 8 -8.78 3.35 -8.85
C GLY A 8 -7.90 4.08 -9.88
N LYS A 9 -6.99 4.96 -9.44
CA LYS A 9 -6.05 5.67 -10.34
C LYS A 9 -5.03 4.74 -10.99
N GLU A 10 -4.47 5.16 -12.12
CA GLU A 10 -3.35 4.47 -12.77
C GLU A 10 -2.13 4.38 -11.85
N MET A 11 -1.44 3.23 -11.86
CA MET A 11 -0.22 3.07 -11.09
C MET A 11 0.97 3.77 -11.73
N ASP A 12 1.74 4.48 -10.90
CA ASP A 12 3.04 4.99 -11.30
C ASP A 12 4.01 3.83 -11.60
N PRO A 13 4.77 3.87 -12.71
CA PRO A 13 5.79 2.88 -12.97
C PRO A 13 6.82 2.88 -11.83
N PRO A 14 7.22 1.71 -11.31
CA PRO A 14 8.18 1.66 -10.24
C PRO A 14 9.58 2.03 -10.78
N GLY A 15 10.13 3.14 -10.31
CA GLY A 15 11.50 3.55 -10.62
C GLY A 15 12.56 2.58 -10.09
N PRO A 16 13.85 2.81 -10.42
CA PRO A 16 14.95 2.05 -9.85
C PRO A 16 15.08 2.32 -8.34
N ALA A 17 15.16 1.27 -7.53
CA ALA A 17 15.40 1.38 -6.09
C ALA A 17 16.90 1.62 -5.84
N LYS A 18 17.25 2.67 -5.11
CA LYS A 18 18.65 2.98 -4.77
C LYS A 18 19.04 2.45 -3.40
N THR A 19 18.05 2.20 -2.54
CA THR A 19 18.22 1.72 -1.16
C THR A 19 17.40 0.46 -0.90
N LEU A 20 17.80 -0.31 0.12
CA LEU A 20 17.05 -1.49 0.58
C LEU A 20 15.63 -1.13 1.03
N GLU A 21 15.45 0.04 1.65
CA GLU A 21 14.13 0.55 2.03
C GLU A 21 13.23 0.81 0.82
N GLU A 22 13.77 1.42 -0.24
CA GLU A 22 13.02 1.66 -1.47
C GLU A 22 12.65 0.35 -2.17
N ASN A 23 13.54 -0.64 -2.12
CA ASN A 23 13.23 -1.96 -2.66
C ASN A 23 12.08 -2.61 -1.89
N PHE A 24 12.15 -2.60 -0.56
CA PHE A 24 11.06 -3.08 0.31
C PHE A 24 9.73 -2.37 0.03
N LYS A 25 9.74 -1.03 -0.11
CA LYS A 25 8.55 -0.26 -0.49
C LYS A 25 8.00 -0.68 -1.85
N LYS A 26 8.87 -0.92 -2.83
CA LYS A 26 8.48 -1.33 -4.18
C LYS A 26 7.85 -2.72 -4.18
N GLU A 27 8.45 -3.67 -3.49
CA GLU A 27 7.94 -5.04 -3.37
C GLU A 27 6.56 -5.05 -2.70
N GLU A 28 6.40 -4.39 -1.55
CA GLU A 28 5.13 -4.36 -0.84
C GLU A 28 4.05 -3.56 -1.60
N ARG A 29 4.43 -2.46 -2.27
CA ARG A 29 3.50 -1.71 -3.12
C ARG A 29 2.99 -2.55 -4.29
N SER A 30 3.87 -3.35 -4.89
CA SER A 30 3.51 -4.30 -5.95
C SER A 30 2.63 -5.43 -5.42
N ARG A 31 2.95 -5.97 -4.23
CA ARG A 31 2.17 -7.04 -3.58
C ARG A 31 0.75 -6.61 -3.27
N LEU A 32 0.59 -5.39 -2.77
CA LEU A 32 -0.69 -4.78 -2.41
C LEU A 32 -1.42 -4.17 -3.62
N CYS A 33 -0.79 -4.12 -4.79
CA CYS A 33 -1.34 -3.49 -5.99
C CYS A 33 -1.92 -2.08 -5.72
N ILE A 34 -1.10 -1.17 -5.17
CA ILE A 34 -1.51 0.23 -4.93
C ILE A 34 -0.53 1.25 -5.49
N CYS A 35 -0.99 2.48 -5.75
CA CYS A 35 -0.13 3.57 -6.19
C CYS A 35 0.75 4.11 -5.04
N SER A 36 1.78 4.88 -5.42
CA SER A 36 2.73 5.48 -4.48
C SER A 36 2.06 6.38 -3.44
N GLU A 37 1.08 7.19 -3.87
CA GLU A 37 0.32 8.08 -3.00
C GLU A 37 -0.48 7.31 -1.94
N CYS A 38 -1.20 6.26 -2.35
CA CYS A 38 -2.01 5.45 -1.43
C CYS A 38 -1.12 4.71 -0.44
N PHE A 39 -0.01 4.15 -0.91
CA PHE A 39 0.96 3.49 -0.06
C PHE A 39 1.50 4.43 1.02
N ASN A 40 1.95 5.64 0.65
CA ASN A 40 2.51 6.59 1.60
C ASN A 40 1.49 7.16 2.58
N LYS A 41 0.22 7.27 2.18
CA LYS A 41 -0.86 7.69 3.09
C LYS A 41 -1.27 6.57 4.06
N ARG A 42 -1.27 5.32 3.60
CA ARG A 42 -1.76 4.18 4.39
C ARG A 42 -0.69 3.55 5.26
N PHE A 43 0.55 3.50 4.78
CA PHE A 43 1.62 2.78 5.45
C PHE A 43 2.79 3.69 5.79
N LYS A 44 3.47 3.36 6.88
CA LYS A 44 4.76 3.88 7.27
C LYS A 44 5.73 2.71 7.27
N VAL A 45 6.85 2.84 6.56
CA VAL A 45 7.95 1.89 6.74
C VAL A 45 8.65 2.24 8.05
N VAL A 46 8.69 1.28 8.97
CA VAL A 46 9.39 1.41 10.24
C VAL A 46 10.61 0.50 10.24
N THR A 47 11.69 1.02 10.77
CA THR A 47 12.97 0.34 10.79
C THR A 47 13.24 -0.13 12.21
N LYS A 48 13.22 -1.44 12.44
CA LYS A 48 13.56 -2.03 13.74
C LYS A 48 14.96 -2.63 13.70
N LYS A 49 15.78 -2.27 14.69
CA LYS A 49 17.07 -2.93 14.93
C LYS A 49 16.81 -4.21 15.72
N ARG A 50 17.24 -5.35 15.20
CA ARG A 50 17.15 -6.62 15.94
C ARG A 50 18.28 -6.65 16.99
N SER A 51 17.94 -6.45 18.26
CA SER A 51 18.90 -6.62 19.37
C SER A 51 19.36 -8.08 19.41
N GLY A 52 20.59 -8.32 18.96
CA GLY A 52 21.25 -9.63 19.03
C GLY A 52 22.21 -9.92 17.88
N TYR A 53 21.92 -9.44 16.66
CA TYR A 53 22.67 -9.85 15.45
C TYR A 53 22.99 -8.75 14.44
N GLY A 54 22.78 -7.46 14.79
CA GLY A 54 23.21 -6.34 13.95
C GLY A 54 22.45 -6.17 12.63
N GLY A 55 21.22 -6.71 12.52
CA GLY A 55 20.38 -6.61 11.33
C GLY A 55 19.33 -5.50 11.44
N THR A 56 19.12 -4.79 10.33
CA THR A 56 18.04 -3.81 10.14
C THR A 56 16.85 -4.52 9.48
N ILE A 57 15.69 -4.50 10.13
CA ILE A 57 14.44 -5.06 9.60
C ILE A 57 13.52 -3.91 9.22
N TYR A 58 12.95 -3.97 8.02
CA TYR A 58 11.90 -3.07 7.57
C TYR A 58 10.54 -3.74 7.76
N GLU A 59 9.61 -3.06 8.42
CA GLU A 59 8.23 -3.50 8.60
C GLU A 59 7.27 -2.42 8.11
N LEU A 60 6.06 -2.81 7.72
CA LEU A 60 4.98 -1.88 7.43
C LEU A 60 4.09 -1.70 8.64
N GLU A 61 3.91 -0.44 9.02
CA GLU A 61 2.95 -0.02 10.02
C GLU A 61 1.81 0.72 9.33
N GLU A 62 0.56 0.27 9.56
CA GLU A 62 -0.62 0.98 9.05
C GLU A 62 -0.85 2.27 9.83
N LYS A 63 -0.89 3.39 9.11
CA LYS A 63 -1.20 4.71 9.65
C LYS A 63 -2.69 4.82 9.96
N SER A 64 -3.00 5.65 10.94
CA SER A 64 -4.39 6.05 11.20
C SER A 64 -5.00 6.72 9.97
N PRO A 65 -6.26 6.43 9.63
CA PRO A 65 -6.90 7.03 8.47
C PRO A 65 -6.99 8.56 8.65
N PRO A 66 -6.82 9.33 7.57
CA PRO A 66 -6.95 10.78 7.65
C PRO A 66 -8.38 11.17 8.05
N ARG A 67 -8.50 12.20 8.89
CA ARG A 67 -9.81 12.71 9.34
C ARG A 67 -10.67 13.26 8.19
N PHE A 68 -10.04 13.79 7.14
CA PHE A 68 -10.70 14.34 5.96
C PHE A 68 -9.93 13.99 4.69
N GLY A 69 -10.62 13.95 3.54
CA GLY A 69 -10.02 13.70 2.22
C GLY A 69 -9.90 12.22 1.84
N LEU A 70 -9.08 11.93 0.83
CA LEU A 70 -8.88 10.58 0.29
C LEU A 70 -8.33 9.64 1.38
N GLY A 71 -9.06 8.55 1.68
CA GLY A 71 -8.73 7.59 2.75
C GLY A 71 -9.50 7.79 4.06
N SER A 72 -10.34 8.82 4.16
CA SER A 72 -11.29 8.98 5.28
C SER A 72 -12.45 7.98 5.20
N LYS A 73 -12.90 7.67 3.98
CA LYS A 73 -13.88 6.61 3.70
C LYS A 73 -13.17 5.29 3.46
N LYS A 74 -13.83 4.21 3.87
CA LYS A 74 -13.34 2.83 3.73
C LYS A 74 -14.42 2.00 3.04
N PHE A 75 -14.00 1.26 2.01
CA PHE A 75 -14.84 0.35 1.25
C PHE A 75 -14.23 -1.04 1.40
N THR A 76 -14.90 -1.91 2.14
CA THR A 76 -14.40 -3.25 2.47
C THR A 76 -14.80 -4.24 1.38
N CYS A 77 -13.87 -5.12 1.00
CA CYS A 77 -14.20 -6.25 0.15
C CYS A 77 -15.09 -7.24 0.89
N LEU A 78 -16.06 -7.82 0.17
CA LEU A 78 -16.97 -8.82 0.73
C LEU A 78 -16.36 -10.22 0.76
N LYS A 79 -15.31 -10.47 -0.05
CA LYS A 79 -14.66 -11.78 -0.20
C LYS A 79 -13.36 -11.92 0.60
N CYS A 80 -12.70 -10.81 0.97
CA CYS A 80 -11.45 -10.83 1.74
C CYS A 80 -11.32 -9.60 2.66
N ALA A 81 -10.27 -9.56 3.47
CA ALA A 81 -10.00 -8.46 4.41
C ALA A 81 -9.47 -7.17 3.74
N TRP A 82 -9.54 -7.05 2.41
CA TRP A 82 -9.09 -5.85 1.71
C TRP A 82 -9.99 -4.66 1.97
N VAL A 83 -9.37 -3.48 2.08
CA VAL A 83 -10.07 -2.21 2.27
C VAL A 83 -9.55 -1.19 1.26
N ALA A 84 -10.43 -0.72 0.39
CA ALA A 84 -10.20 0.37 -0.54
C ALA A 84 -10.67 1.71 0.05
N TRP A 85 -10.25 2.82 -0.55
CA TRP A 85 -10.59 4.19 -0.12
C TRP A 85 -11.59 4.87 -1.04
N THR A 86 -11.81 4.30 -2.23
CA THR A 86 -12.83 4.71 -3.19
C THR A 86 -13.58 3.48 -3.69
N GLU A 87 -14.81 3.69 -4.18
CA GLU A 87 -15.61 2.64 -4.82
C GLU A 87 -14.90 2.07 -6.05
N GLU A 88 -14.29 2.94 -6.86
CA GLU A 88 -13.49 2.53 -8.03
C GLU A 88 -12.30 1.63 -7.66
N GLY A 89 -11.65 1.92 -6.52
CA GLY A 89 -10.58 1.08 -5.98
C GLY A 89 -11.10 -0.29 -5.56
N LEU A 90 -12.26 -0.33 -4.90
CA LEU A 90 -12.90 -1.59 -4.52
C LEU A 90 -13.33 -2.41 -5.74
N GLN A 91 -13.90 -1.75 -6.75
CA GLN A 91 -14.27 -2.39 -8.01
C GLN A 91 -13.04 -3.00 -8.68
N THR A 92 -11.96 -2.24 -8.81
CA THR A 92 -10.68 -2.72 -9.37
C THR A 92 -10.15 -3.93 -8.59
N HIS A 93 -10.20 -3.87 -7.26
CA HIS A 93 -9.79 -4.99 -6.42
C HIS A 93 -10.63 -6.23 -6.69
N MET A 94 -11.96 -6.08 -6.76
CA MET A 94 -12.86 -7.18 -7.07
C MET A 94 -12.58 -7.75 -8.47
N GLU A 95 -12.37 -6.92 -9.49
CA GLU A 95 -12.09 -7.38 -10.86
C GLU A 95 -10.76 -8.12 -11.00
N HIS A 96 -9.73 -7.75 -10.23
CA HIS A 96 -8.39 -8.33 -10.36
C HIS A 96 -8.12 -9.51 -9.42
N ARG A 97 -8.81 -9.59 -8.28
CA ARG A 97 -8.51 -10.58 -7.23
C ARG A 97 -9.60 -11.64 -7.08
N HIS A 98 -10.79 -11.44 -7.66
CA HIS A 98 -12.00 -12.19 -7.33
C HIS A 98 -12.94 -12.42 -8.50
#